data_AF-A0A089NTA7-F1
#
_entry.id   AF-A0A089NTA7-F1
#
_cell.length_a   1.000
_cell.length_b   1.000
_cell.length_c   1.000
_cell.angle_alpha   90.00
_cell.angle_beta   90.00
_cell.angle_gamma   90.00
#
_symmetry.space_group_name_H-M   'P 1'
#
loop_
_entity.id
_entity.type
_entity.pdbx_description
1 polymer ?
#
loop_
_entity_poly.entity_id
_entity_poly.type
_entity_poly.pdbx_seq_one_letter_code
_entity_poly.pdbx_strand_id
1 'polypeptide(L)'
;MTLVELNHLDAAERAEADRLRRDTRTAAIMDAPEAAAEERRLIAFALLLRLDLSPDAARLFLRQAPALRTVDEVASWVGAIPRQPDTEARH
;
A
#
# COMPACT_ATOMS: atom_id res chain seq x y z
N MET A 1 -8.75 38.24 -2.96
CA MET A 1 -8.45 36.89 -2.44
C MET A 1 -8.60 36.91 -0.94
N THR A 2 -9.46 36.07 -0.36
CA THR A 2 -9.79 36.05 1.07
C THR A 2 -9.05 34.93 1.80
N LEU A 3 -8.93 35.03 3.13
CA LEU A 3 -8.30 34.01 3.99
C LEU A 3 -8.97 32.63 3.86
N VAL A 4 -10.27 32.60 3.54
CA VAL A 4 -11.04 31.37 3.29
C VAL A 4 -10.62 30.72 1.97
N GLU A 5 -10.41 31.51 0.92
CA GLU A 5 -9.94 31.02 -0.38
C GLU A 5 -8.52 30.41 -0.31
N LEU A 6 -7.65 30.98 0.53
CA LEU A 6 -6.30 30.42 0.78
C LEU A 6 -6.35 29.08 1.52
N ASN A 7 -7.18 28.96 2.57
CA ASN A 7 -7.34 27.70 3.30
C ASN A 7 -7.93 26.58 2.42
N HIS A 8 -8.83 26.92 1.49
CA HIS A 8 -9.35 25.94 0.54
C HIS A 8 -8.30 25.49 -0.48
N LEU A 9 -7.41 26.40 -0.90
CA LEU A 9 -6.28 26.06 -1.77
C LEU A 9 -5.33 25.08 -1.06
N ASP A 10 -4.94 25.38 0.18
CA ASP A 10 -4.08 24.52 0.99
C ASP A 10 -4.70 23.12 1.22
N ALA A 11 -6.01 23.07 1.46
CA ALA A 11 -6.73 21.81 1.64
C ALA A 11 -6.79 20.99 0.34
N ALA A 12 -7.02 21.65 -0.80
CA ALA A 12 -7.05 21.01 -2.11
C ALA A 12 -5.66 20.48 -2.50
N GLU A 13 -4.59 21.26 -2.28
CA GLU A 13 -3.21 20.84 -2.54
C GLU A 13 -2.80 19.65 -1.69
N ARG A 14 -3.18 19.63 -0.40
CA ARG A 14 -2.92 18.47 0.47
C ARG A 14 -3.68 17.24 0.01
N ALA A 15 -4.95 17.39 -0.37
CA ALA A 15 -5.76 16.29 -0.87
C ALA A 15 -5.18 15.69 -2.17
N GLU A 16 -4.70 16.54 -3.08
CA GLU A 16 -4.07 16.09 -4.33
C GLU A 16 -2.72 15.43 -4.07
N ALA A 17 -1.90 15.98 -3.16
CA ALA A 17 -0.65 15.35 -2.75
C ALA A 17 -0.88 13.96 -2.13
N ASP A 18 -1.91 13.81 -1.29
CA ASP A 18 -2.28 12.53 -0.70
C ASP A 18 -2.80 11.53 -1.74
N ARG A 19 -3.59 12.01 -2.70
CA ARG A 19 -4.05 11.20 -3.82
C ARG A 19 -2.87 10.70 -4.65
N LEU A 20 -1.97 11.59 -5.04
CA LEU A 20 -0.78 11.24 -5.82
C LEU A 20 0.09 10.21 -5.09
N ARG A 21 0.28 10.36 -3.76
CA ARG A 21 1.00 9.36 -2.95
C ARG A 21 0.32 8.00 -2.97
N ARG A 22 -1.01 7.95 -2.84
CA ARG A 22 -1.80 6.70 -2.88
C ARG A 22 -1.74 6.04 -4.26
N ASP A 23 -1.87 6.82 -5.31
CA ASP A 23 -1.82 6.33 -6.69
C ASP A 23 -0.42 5.79 -7.01
N THR A 24 0.63 6.51 -6.61
CA THR A 24 2.03 6.07 -6.76
C THR A 24 2.29 4.77 -5.99
N ARG A 25 1.81 4.66 -4.75
CA ARG A 25 1.91 3.43 -3.95
C ARG A 25 1.19 2.26 -4.62
N THR A 26 -0.03 2.50 -5.10
CA THR A 26 -0.86 1.50 -5.76
C THR A 26 -0.13 0.96 -6.99
N ALA A 27 0.35 1.85 -7.86
CA ALA A 27 1.11 1.48 -9.05
C ALA A 27 2.38 0.69 -8.69
N ALA A 28 3.15 1.13 -7.69
CA ALA A 28 4.38 0.46 -7.27
C ALA A 28 4.19 -1.00 -6.81
N ILE A 29 2.99 -1.36 -6.31
CA ILE A 29 2.68 -2.70 -5.81
C ILE A 29 1.90 -3.51 -6.85
N MET A 30 0.83 -2.94 -7.42
CA MET A 30 -0.09 -3.63 -8.32
C MET A 30 0.45 -3.78 -9.75
N ASP A 31 1.28 -2.84 -10.23
CA ASP A 31 1.89 -2.90 -11.56
C ASP A 31 3.29 -3.53 -11.53
N ALA A 32 3.71 -4.02 -10.37
CA ALA A 32 4.98 -4.71 -10.21
C ALA A 32 4.99 -6.02 -11.03
N PRO A 33 6.13 -6.41 -11.64
CA PRO A 33 6.20 -7.65 -12.43
C PRO A 33 5.84 -8.90 -11.60
N GLU A 34 6.06 -8.83 -10.29
CA GLU A 34 5.67 -9.86 -9.33
C GLU A 34 4.15 -10.05 -9.20
N ALA A 35 3.35 -9.02 -9.51
CA ALA A 35 1.89 -9.03 -9.49
C ALA A 35 1.27 -9.39 -10.86
N ALA A 36 2.10 -9.58 -11.89
CA ALA A 36 1.62 -9.81 -13.26
C ALA A 36 0.81 -11.11 -13.38
N ALA A 37 1.18 -12.15 -12.63
CA ALA A 37 0.44 -13.39 -12.56
C ALA A 37 -0.90 -13.18 -11.84
N GLU A 38 -2.00 -13.63 -12.45
CA GLU A 38 -3.36 -13.45 -11.92
C GLU A 38 -3.51 -13.98 -10.49
N GLU A 39 -2.90 -15.12 -10.20
CA GLU A 39 -2.85 -15.75 -8.87
C GLU A 39 -2.19 -14.87 -7.80
N ARG A 40 -1.28 -13.98 -8.22
CA ARG A 40 -0.56 -13.07 -7.31
C ARG A 40 -1.22 -11.71 -7.14
N ARG A 41 -2.20 -11.36 -7.97
CA ARG A 41 -2.92 -10.08 -7.85
C ARG A 41 -3.68 -9.96 -6.54
N LEU A 42 -4.25 -11.06 -6.05
CA LEU A 42 -4.97 -11.07 -4.77
C LEU A 42 -4.02 -10.83 -3.59
N ILE A 43 -2.82 -11.41 -3.65
CA ILE A 43 -1.77 -11.19 -2.65
C ILE A 43 -1.27 -9.75 -2.71
N ALA A 44 -1.01 -9.22 -3.91
CA ALA A 44 -0.60 -7.83 -4.11
C ALA A 44 -1.64 -6.85 -3.55
N PHE A 45 -2.93 -7.11 -3.81
CA PHE A 45 -4.02 -6.32 -3.26
C PHE A 45 -4.07 -6.39 -1.73
N ALA A 46 -3.96 -7.58 -1.14
CA ALA A 46 -3.94 -7.72 0.32
C ALA A 46 -2.75 -7.00 0.97
N LEU A 47 -1.58 -6.99 0.33
CA LEU A 47 -0.40 -6.24 0.76
C LEU A 47 -0.55 -4.73 0.59
N LEU A 48 -1.26 -4.27 -0.44
CA LEU A 48 -1.57 -2.85 -0.63
C LEU A 48 -2.36 -2.27 0.55
N LEU A 49 -3.28 -3.07 1.14
CA LEU A 49 -4.07 -2.69 2.31
C LEU A 49 -3.25 -2.56 3.60
N ARG A 50 -2.04 -3.13 3.65
CA ARG A 50 -1.11 -3.00 4.80
C ARG A 50 -0.34 -1.68 4.71
N LEU A 51 -0.87 -0.62 5.33
CA LEU A 51 -0.27 0.71 5.31
C LEU A 51 1.04 0.83 6.10
N ASP A 52 1.32 -0.11 7.00
CA ASP A 52 2.57 -0.22 7.76
C ASP A 52 3.74 -0.73 6.90
N LEU A 53 3.46 -1.29 5.72
CA LEU A 53 4.49 -1.79 4.81
C LEU A 53 4.88 -0.73 3.78
N SER A 54 6.18 -0.59 3.52
CA SER A 54 6.65 0.15 2.34
C SER A 54 6.30 -0.61 1.04
N PRO A 55 6.21 0.08 -0.12
CA PRO A 55 6.02 -0.59 -1.41
C PRO A 55 7.08 -1.66 -1.70
N ASP A 56 8.34 -1.40 -1.35
CA ASP A 56 9.43 -2.36 -1.54
C ASP A 56 9.27 -3.60 -0.66
N ALA A 57 8.82 -3.42 0.59
CA ALA A 57 8.52 -4.55 1.47
C ALA A 57 7.37 -5.38 0.91
N ALA A 58 6.28 -4.74 0.44
CA ALA A 58 5.18 -5.43 -0.20
C ALA A 58 5.65 -6.23 -1.43
N ARG A 59 6.51 -5.67 -2.28
CA ARG A 59 7.08 -6.39 -3.43
C ARG A 59 7.95 -7.57 -3.00
N LEU A 60 8.75 -7.42 -1.95
CA LEU A 60 9.56 -8.52 -1.40
C LEU A 60 8.67 -9.68 -0.94
N PHE A 61 7.62 -9.37 -0.17
CA PHE A 61 6.64 -10.37 0.27
C PHE A 61 5.94 -11.01 -0.93
N LEU A 62 5.58 -10.23 -1.94
CA LEU A 62 4.96 -10.74 -3.15
C LEU A 62 5.85 -11.73 -3.90
N ARG A 63 7.19 -11.54 -3.94
CA ARG A 63 8.14 -12.52 -4.50
C ARG A 63 8.15 -13.82 -3.70
N GLN A 64 8.16 -13.69 -2.37
CA GLN A 64 8.28 -14.79 -1.42
C GLN A 64 6.96 -15.53 -1.16
N ALA A 65 5.84 -15.00 -1.66
CA ALA A 65 4.54 -15.56 -1.41
C ALA A 65 4.45 -17.00 -1.95
N PRO A 66 3.95 -17.95 -1.14
CA PRO A 66 3.68 -19.31 -1.60
C PRO A 66 2.53 -19.30 -2.61
N ALA A 67 2.30 -20.45 -3.26
CA ALA A 67 1.14 -20.63 -4.13
C ALA A 67 -0.13 -20.73 -3.27
N LEU A 68 -0.88 -19.63 -3.19
CA LEU A 68 -2.15 -19.51 -2.46
C LEU A 68 -3.28 -19.46 -3.47
N ARG A 69 -4.33 -20.26 -3.25
CA ARG A 69 -5.44 -20.45 -4.21
C ARG A 69 -6.76 -19.86 -3.71
N THR A 70 -6.85 -19.57 -2.42
CA THR A 70 -8.08 -19.06 -1.81
C THR A 70 -7.87 -17.71 -1.11
N VAL A 71 -8.95 -16.96 -0.95
CA VAL A 71 -8.96 -15.71 -0.21
C VAL A 71 -8.52 -15.92 1.25
N ASP A 72 -8.96 -17.01 1.87
CA ASP A 72 -8.64 -17.33 3.27
C ASP A 72 -7.15 -17.65 3.45
N GLU A 73 -6.56 -18.37 2.51
CA GLU A 73 -5.12 -18.65 2.48
C GLU A 73 -4.31 -17.35 2.35
N VAL A 74 -4.74 -16.43 1.48
CA VAL A 74 -4.12 -15.10 1.33
C VAL A 74 -4.26 -14.28 2.60
N ALA A 75 -5.46 -14.21 3.18
CA ALA A 75 -5.72 -13.46 4.40
C ALA A 75 -4.90 -13.99 5.58
N SER A 76 -4.83 -15.31 5.74
CA SER A 76 -4.04 -15.98 6.77
C SER A 76 -2.54 -15.68 6.62
N TRP A 77 -2.02 -15.82 5.39
CA TRP A 77 -0.61 -15.58 5.12
C TRP A 77 -0.21 -14.10 5.31
N VAL A 78 -1.00 -13.15 4.79
CA VAL A 78 -0.76 -11.72 5.01
C VAL A 78 -0.93 -11.34 6.48
N GLY A 79 -1.86 -11.98 7.18
CA GLY A 79 -2.08 -11.78 8.62
C GLY A 79 -0.90 -12.25 9.48
N ALA A 80 -0.12 -13.23 9.00
CA ALA A 80 1.08 -13.71 9.68
C ALA A 80 2.30 -12.78 9.50
N ILE A 81 2.26 -11.81 8.58
CA ILE A 81 3.34 -10.84 8.39
C ILE A 81 3.41 -9.91 9.61
N PRO A 82 4.53 -9.88 10.36
CA PRO A 82 4.67 -9.01 11.52
C PRO A 82 4.40 -7.55 11.16
N ARG A 83 3.72 -6.83 12.05
CA ARG A 83 3.55 -5.38 11.89
C ARG A 83 4.91 -4.72 12.09
N GLN A 84 5.30 -3.86 11.16
CA GLN A 84 6.46 -3.01 11.41
C GLN A 84 6.07 -2.00 12.49
N PRO A 85 6.88 -1.82 13.55
CA PRO A 85 6.58 -0.80 14.54
C PRO A 85 6.59 0.56 13.85
N ASP A 86 5.55 1.37 14.10
CA ASP A 86 5.51 2.75 13.63
C ASP A 86 6.79 3.45 14.08
N THR A 87 7.53 4.00 13.13
CA THR A 87 8.82 4.64 13.42
C THR A 87 8.64 5.95 14.22
N GLU A 88 7.40 6.35 14.51
CA GLU A 88 7.06 7.59 15.23
C GLU A 88 7.35 7.56 16.75
N ALA A 89 7.70 6.42 17.36
CA ALA A 89 8.01 6.36 18.79
C ALA A 89 9.50 6.60 19.15
N ARG A 90 10.21 7.45 18.40
CA ARG A 90 11.60 7.85 18.74
C ARG A 90 11.84 9.34 18.51
N HIS A 91 11.18 10.21 19.26
CA HIS A 91 11.69 11.56 19.56
C HIS A 91 11.15 12.04 20.91
#